data_AF-A0A1W9Q630-F1
#
_entry.id   AF-A0A1W9Q630-F1
#
_cell.length_a   1.000
_cell.length_b   1.000
_cell.length_c   1.000
_cell.angle_alpha   90.00
_cell.angle_beta   90.00
_cell.angle_gamma   90.00
#
_symmetry.space_group_name_H-M   'P 1'
#
loop_
_entity.id
_entity.type
_entity.pdbx_description
1 polymer ?
#
loop_
_entity_poly.entity_id
_entity_poly.type
_entity_poly.pdbx_seq_one_letter_code
_entity_poly.pdbx_strand_id
1 'polypeptide(L)'
;MDYFEILGFKKEPFSNSPDPEFFYQARPHVQCLQKLELSLRLRRGLNVVAGEVGTGKTTLCRYLLRKFAGDYNIETHLVLDPSYSSPMEFLHAVAKMFCPSQSTHGLSEWQLKEMIKDHLFRTGVDEKKIVILLIDEGQRLPDYCLEMLREFLNYETNEYKLLQIVIFAQTEFNETLKRRRGFADRINLYHLLGPLDFEETKSLIRFRLERASKGKANASLISPSALRVIYKASGGYPRRTIHLCHQVILTIIIQNRSRAGWFTARSCAKRFVRGEIAKSPRTRKGILIALLALTVIMGSGAAGLKFLEFKDKTNRPLSPLVVRQAVGTRPTGIPSTASDPAPALTWQIPDSEGAGTVPIAAERKIREAPKTPAEAFAKAGSDVPRETRPAGAEAIPRLLGELRVSHNETLMDMIRRVYGSYNEKYLKSVCALNNIDNPDHIEPEQSIIFPCFPVKP
;
A
#
# COMPACT_ATOMS: atom_id res chain seq x y z
N MET A 1 10.26 19.85 -31.60
CA MET A 1 9.51 20.46 -30.47
C MET A 1 8.67 19.37 -29.85
N ASP A 2 8.81 19.17 -28.56
CA ASP A 2 7.93 18.25 -27.85
C ASP A 2 6.51 18.83 -27.82
N TYR A 3 5.50 17.98 -28.00
CA TYR A 3 4.11 18.43 -28.19
C TYR A 3 3.58 19.27 -27.01
N PHE A 4 4.08 19.05 -25.80
CA PHE A 4 3.64 19.76 -24.59
C PHE A 4 4.16 21.21 -24.53
N GLU A 5 5.21 21.54 -25.28
CA GLU A 5 5.72 22.91 -25.36
C GLU A 5 4.75 23.86 -26.05
N ILE A 6 3.93 23.35 -26.97
CA ILE A 6 2.84 24.07 -27.66
C ILE A 6 1.86 24.67 -26.64
N LEU A 7 1.70 24.01 -25.48
CA LEU A 7 0.82 24.43 -24.40
C LEU A 7 1.56 25.19 -23.28
N GLY A 8 2.83 25.55 -23.48
CA GLY A 8 3.64 26.29 -22.50
C GLY A 8 4.18 25.44 -21.35
N PHE A 9 4.29 24.12 -21.52
CA PHE A 9 4.89 23.24 -20.51
C PHE A 9 6.39 23.02 -20.76
N LYS A 10 7.16 22.83 -19.67
CA LYS A 10 8.59 22.44 -19.68
C LYS A 10 8.80 20.94 -19.59
N LYS A 11 7.81 20.22 -19.08
CA LYS A 11 7.79 18.76 -18.93
C LYS A 11 6.40 18.27 -19.28
N GLU A 12 6.28 17.00 -19.62
CA GLU A 12 4.99 16.38 -19.83
C GLU A 12 4.16 16.31 -18.52
N PRO A 13 2.98 16.95 -18.43
CA PRO A 13 2.20 16.99 -17.17
C PRO A 13 1.60 15.65 -16.75
N PHE A 14 1.28 14.79 -17.71
CA PHE A 14 0.56 13.54 -17.48
C PHE A 14 1.37 12.31 -17.89
N SER A 15 2.69 12.38 -17.70
CA SER A 15 3.54 11.21 -17.83
C SER A 15 3.15 10.14 -16.80
N ASN A 16 3.21 8.88 -17.25
CA ASN A 16 3.05 7.71 -16.39
C ASN A 16 4.34 7.36 -15.64
N SER A 17 5.45 8.02 -15.96
CA SER A 17 6.71 7.83 -15.25
C SER A 17 6.57 8.28 -13.80
N PRO A 18 7.14 7.52 -12.85
CA PRO A 18 7.09 7.85 -11.42
C PRO A 18 8.08 8.97 -11.11
N ASP A 19 7.77 10.19 -11.57
CA ASP A 19 8.52 11.39 -11.23
C ASP A 19 8.08 11.90 -9.83
N PRO A 20 9.01 11.96 -8.86
CA PRO A 20 8.75 12.47 -7.51
C PRO A 20 8.23 13.90 -7.47
N GLU A 21 8.63 14.75 -8.42
CA GLU A 21 8.14 16.14 -8.53
C GLU A 21 6.63 16.19 -8.82
N PHE A 22 6.10 15.11 -9.39
CA PHE A 22 4.69 14.95 -9.76
C PHE A 22 3.89 14.10 -8.76
N PHE A 23 4.43 13.87 -7.55
CA PHE A 23 3.68 13.23 -6.46
C PHE A 23 2.80 14.25 -5.74
N TYR A 24 1.50 14.21 -6.02
CA TYR A 24 0.48 14.93 -5.26
C TYR A 24 0.09 14.14 -4.01
N GLN A 25 0.24 14.76 -2.84
CA GLN A 25 -0.12 14.16 -1.55
C GLN A 25 -1.62 14.36 -1.27
N ALA A 26 -2.46 13.48 -1.80
CA ALA A 26 -3.90 13.48 -1.47
C ALA A 26 -4.13 13.10 0.00
N ARG A 27 -5.31 13.38 0.56
CA ARG A 27 -5.56 13.14 2.00
C ARG A 27 -5.41 11.65 2.37
N PRO A 28 -5.92 10.67 1.59
CA PRO A 28 -5.68 9.25 1.86
C PRO A 28 -4.19 8.90 1.91
N HIS A 29 -3.40 9.51 1.02
CA HIS A 29 -1.94 9.29 0.97
C HIS A 29 -1.25 9.86 2.21
N VAL A 30 -1.58 11.09 2.60
CA VAL A 30 -1.00 11.74 3.79
C VAL A 30 -1.35 10.94 5.06
N GLN A 31 -2.60 10.53 5.22
CA GLN A 31 -3.03 9.73 6.37
C GLN A 31 -2.31 8.39 6.45
N CYS A 32 -2.14 7.71 5.30
CA CYS A 32 -1.37 6.48 5.21
C CYS A 32 0.09 6.70 5.64
N LEU A 33 0.75 7.73 5.09
CA LEU A 33 2.13 8.06 5.40
C LEU A 33 2.35 8.39 6.87
N GLN A 34 1.46 9.18 7.48
CA GLN A 34 1.54 9.54 8.90
C GLN A 34 1.42 8.30 9.80
N LYS A 35 0.47 7.41 9.51
CA LYS A 35 0.30 6.15 10.26
C LYS A 35 1.52 5.23 10.12
N LEU A 36 2.05 5.11 8.90
CA LEU A 36 3.26 4.31 8.64
C LEU A 36 4.46 4.89 9.36
N GLU A 37 4.72 6.19 9.23
CA GLU A 37 5.84 6.84 9.89
C GLU A 37 5.79 6.69 11.41
N LEU A 38 4.61 6.89 12.01
CA LEU A 38 4.43 6.67 13.44
C LEU A 38 4.74 5.21 13.82
N SER A 39 4.19 4.25 13.08
CA SER A 39 4.41 2.82 13.34
C SER A 39 5.89 2.42 13.23
N LEU A 40 6.58 2.93 12.21
CA LEU A 40 8.00 2.68 11.95
C LEU A 40 8.88 3.29 13.04
N ARG A 41 8.63 4.54 13.42
CA ARG A 41 9.38 5.22 14.50
C ARG A 41 9.13 4.57 15.87
N LEU A 42 7.92 4.07 16.12
CA LEU A 42 7.57 3.30 17.32
C LEU A 42 7.99 1.83 17.25
N ARG A 43 8.72 1.42 16.21
CA ARG A 43 9.28 0.08 16.02
C ARG A 43 8.26 -1.07 16.14
N ARG A 44 7.05 -0.89 15.61
CA ARG A 44 5.92 -1.83 15.77
C ARG A 44 5.91 -3.05 14.83
N GLY A 45 6.99 -3.27 14.07
CA GLY A 45 7.19 -4.44 13.20
C GLY A 45 6.49 -4.30 11.86
N LEU A 46 5.45 -5.11 11.63
CA LEU A 46 4.86 -5.34 10.31
C LEU A 46 3.67 -4.42 10.00
N ASN A 47 3.71 -3.80 8.82
CA ASN A 47 2.67 -2.93 8.30
C ASN A 47 2.31 -3.34 6.87
N VAL A 48 1.03 -3.30 6.52
CA VAL A 48 0.52 -3.65 5.20
C VAL A 48 -0.33 -2.52 4.65
N VAL A 49 -0.02 -2.10 3.42
CA VAL A 49 -0.79 -1.13 2.64
C VAL A 49 -1.36 -1.84 1.42
N ALA A 50 -2.64 -2.18 1.48
CA ALA A 50 -3.36 -2.79 0.38
C ALA A 50 -4.06 -1.72 -0.47
N GLY A 51 -4.31 -2.00 -1.74
CA GLY A 51 -5.15 -1.13 -2.58
C GLY A 51 -5.16 -1.57 -4.03
N GLU A 52 -6.14 -1.11 -4.79
CA GLU A 52 -6.25 -1.49 -6.20
C GLU A 52 -5.10 -0.93 -7.06
N VAL A 53 -5.00 -1.41 -8.30
CA VAL A 53 -3.97 -0.95 -9.24
C VAL A 53 -4.13 0.56 -9.52
N GLY A 54 -3.03 1.30 -9.37
CA GLY A 54 -3.00 2.72 -9.70
C GLY A 54 -3.50 3.67 -8.62
N THR A 55 -3.73 3.21 -7.38
CA THR A 55 -4.07 4.05 -6.20
C THR A 55 -2.88 4.82 -5.61
N GLY A 56 -1.65 4.55 -6.07
CA GLY A 56 -0.44 5.28 -5.65
C GLY A 56 0.49 4.53 -4.68
N LYS A 57 0.28 3.23 -4.47
CA LYS A 57 1.12 2.38 -3.58
C LYS A 57 2.63 2.48 -3.86
N THR A 58 3.07 2.20 -5.09
CA THR A 58 4.49 2.31 -5.48
C THR A 58 5.04 3.74 -5.29
N THR A 59 4.20 4.76 -5.53
CA THR A 59 4.60 6.15 -5.32
C THR A 59 4.79 6.47 -3.83
N LEU A 60 3.90 5.97 -2.97
CA LEU A 60 4.05 6.04 -1.52
C LEU A 60 5.31 5.32 -1.02
N CYS A 61 5.58 4.12 -1.54
CA CYS A 61 6.78 3.35 -1.21
C CYS A 61 8.06 4.15 -1.50
N ARG A 62 8.19 4.70 -2.71
CA ARG A 62 9.32 5.56 -3.09
C ARG A 62 9.39 6.85 -2.29
N TYR A 63 8.25 7.42 -1.92
CA TYR A 63 8.20 8.61 -1.07
C TYR A 63 8.75 8.32 0.32
N LEU A 64 8.36 7.21 0.96
CA LEU A 64 8.91 6.79 2.25
C LEU A 64 10.41 6.56 2.18
N LEU A 65 10.89 5.86 1.15
CA LEU A 65 12.33 5.63 0.95
C LEU A 65 13.10 6.96 0.93
N ARG A 66 12.63 7.94 0.15
CA ARG A 66 13.25 9.27 0.06
C ARG A 66 13.16 10.06 1.35
N LYS A 67 12.02 9.96 2.04
CA LYS A 67 11.80 10.66 3.31
C LYS A 67 12.80 10.19 4.38
N PHE A 68 13.13 8.90 4.39
CA PHE A 68 14.07 8.33 5.35
C PHE A 68 15.53 8.31 4.89
N ALA A 69 15.81 8.48 3.59
CA ALA A 69 17.18 8.49 3.07
C ALA A 69 18.12 9.55 3.69
N GLY A 70 17.57 10.61 4.31
CA GLY A 70 18.34 11.64 5.01
C GLY A 70 18.41 11.47 6.53
N ASP A 71 17.77 10.44 7.11
CA ASP A 71 17.75 10.19 8.55
C ASP A 71 18.85 9.18 8.91
N TYR A 72 19.93 9.64 9.54
CA TYR A 72 21.09 8.80 9.88
C TYR A 72 20.76 7.67 10.88
N ASN A 73 19.62 7.77 11.57
CA ASN A 73 19.14 6.75 12.48
C ASN A 73 18.30 5.66 11.79
N ILE A 74 18.09 5.75 10.48
CA ILE A 74 17.20 4.85 9.75
C ILE A 74 17.94 4.23 8.58
N GLU A 75 17.94 2.91 8.56
CA GLU A 75 18.45 2.12 7.45
C GLU A 75 17.27 1.56 6.65
N THR A 76 17.16 1.92 5.37
CA THR A 76 16.03 1.52 4.53
C THR A 76 16.47 0.64 3.36
N HIS A 77 15.76 -0.48 3.19
CA HIS A 77 15.92 -1.43 2.11
C HIS A 77 14.63 -1.53 1.29
N LEU A 78 14.75 -1.75 -0.02
CA LEU A 78 13.60 -1.82 -0.93
C LEU A 78 13.65 -3.06 -1.82
N VAL A 79 12.59 -3.86 -1.79
CA VAL A 79 12.30 -4.92 -2.75
C VAL A 79 11.18 -4.47 -3.67
N LEU A 80 11.46 -4.31 -4.96
CA LEU A 80 10.46 -3.87 -5.95
C LEU A 80 9.62 -5.01 -6.51
N ASP A 81 10.23 -6.18 -6.72
CA ASP A 81 9.56 -7.36 -7.28
C ASP A 81 9.92 -8.60 -6.45
N PRO A 82 9.05 -9.00 -5.51
CA PRO A 82 9.36 -10.05 -4.54
C PRO A 82 9.01 -11.46 -5.06
N SER A 83 9.20 -11.71 -6.36
CA SER A 83 8.96 -13.01 -6.98
C SER A 83 10.21 -13.88 -6.93
N TYR A 84 10.39 -14.58 -5.81
CA TYR A 84 11.48 -15.54 -5.64
C TYR A 84 11.04 -16.95 -6.04
N SER A 85 11.97 -17.75 -6.54
CA SER A 85 11.72 -19.14 -6.96
C SER A 85 11.93 -20.13 -5.83
N SER A 86 12.76 -19.79 -4.83
CA SER A 86 13.02 -20.65 -3.66
C SER A 86 13.25 -19.84 -2.36
N PRO A 87 13.11 -20.48 -1.18
CA PRO A 87 13.47 -19.85 0.09
C PRO A 87 14.93 -19.36 0.13
N MET A 88 15.86 -20.17 -0.41
CA MET A 88 17.28 -19.82 -0.48
C MET A 88 17.53 -18.55 -1.30
N GLU A 89 16.84 -18.40 -2.43
CA GLU A 89 16.96 -17.19 -3.27
C GLU A 89 16.49 -15.94 -2.53
N PHE A 90 15.38 -16.05 -1.78
CA PHE A 90 14.89 -14.96 -0.94
C PHE A 90 15.88 -14.60 0.18
N LEU A 91 16.45 -15.60 0.88
CA LEU A 91 17.46 -15.37 1.91
C LEU A 91 18.71 -14.71 1.35
N HIS A 92 19.23 -15.19 0.22
CA HIS A 92 20.37 -14.56 -0.44
C HIS A 92 20.07 -13.10 -0.80
N ALA A 93 18.88 -12.82 -1.34
CA ALA A 93 18.49 -11.47 -1.67
C ALA A 93 18.43 -10.56 -0.43
N VAL A 94 17.77 -10.99 0.64
CA VAL A 94 17.68 -10.22 1.90
C VAL A 94 19.05 -10.03 2.54
N ALA A 95 19.83 -11.10 2.65
CA ALA A 95 21.13 -11.04 3.29
C ALA A 95 22.12 -10.18 2.49
N LYS A 96 22.08 -10.20 1.16
CA LYS A 96 22.89 -9.30 0.31
C LYS A 96 22.45 -7.84 0.42
N MET A 97 21.16 -7.57 0.63
CA MET A 97 20.68 -6.20 0.87
C MET A 97 21.19 -5.66 2.21
N PHE A 98 21.11 -6.46 3.28
CA PHE A 98 21.52 -6.04 4.62
C PHE A 98 23.06 -6.04 4.78
N CYS A 99 23.75 -6.99 4.15
CA CYS A 99 25.20 -7.19 4.28
C CYS A 99 25.89 -7.17 2.91
N PRO A 100 25.90 -6.03 2.19
CA PRO A 100 26.41 -5.96 0.81
C PRO A 100 27.92 -6.24 0.69
N SER A 101 28.69 -6.10 1.78
CA SER A 101 30.13 -6.37 1.82
C SER A 101 30.49 -7.83 2.10
N GLN A 102 29.52 -8.68 2.44
CA GLN A 102 29.77 -10.09 2.80
C GLN A 102 29.38 -11.01 1.64
N SER A 103 30.20 -12.05 1.39
CA SER A 103 29.86 -13.07 0.41
C SER A 103 28.76 -13.97 0.96
N THR A 104 27.70 -14.14 0.18
CA THR A 104 26.61 -15.06 0.51
C THR A 104 26.77 -16.43 -0.16
N HIS A 105 27.76 -16.62 -1.04
CA HIS A 105 27.90 -17.82 -1.84
C HIS A 105 28.33 -19.03 -0.98
N GLY A 106 27.70 -20.18 -1.21
CA GLY A 106 27.99 -21.44 -0.50
C GLY A 106 27.46 -21.50 0.94
N LEU A 107 26.78 -20.44 1.41
CA LEU A 107 26.16 -20.43 2.73
C LEU A 107 24.89 -21.30 2.73
N SER A 108 24.71 -22.06 3.80
CA SER A 108 23.48 -22.78 4.11
C SER A 108 22.35 -21.82 4.51
N GLU A 109 21.11 -22.32 4.50
CA GLU A 109 19.92 -21.57 4.95
C GLU A 109 20.12 -20.98 6.35
N TRP A 110 20.62 -21.80 7.28
CA TRP A 110 20.87 -21.39 8.66
C TRP A 110 21.92 -20.27 8.75
N GLN A 111 23.03 -20.38 8.01
CA GLN A 111 24.07 -19.35 7.99
C GLN A 111 23.56 -18.02 7.42
N LEU A 112 22.68 -18.05 6.41
CA LEU A 112 22.05 -16.84 5.89
C LEU A 112 21.12 -16.17 6.90
N LYS A 113 20.31 -16.97 7.60
CA LYS A 113 19.43 -16.47 8.68
C LYS A 113 20.24 -15.87 9.82
N GLU A 114 21.33 -16.54 10.22
CA GLU A 114 22.24 -16.05 11.26
C GLU A 114 22.89 -14.72 10.86
N MET A 115 23.37 -14.61 9.62
CA MET A 115 23.92 -13.36 9.09
C MET A 115 22.91 -12.21 9.07
N ILE A 116 21.64 -12.47 8.73
CA ILE A 116 20.55 -11.49 8.80
C ILE A 116 20.29 -11.10 10.26
N LYS A 117 20.21 -12.08 11.17
CA LYS A 117 19.99 -11.85 12.60
C LYS A 117 21.08 -10.95 13.18
N ASP A 118 22.35 -11.30 12.97
CA ASP A 118 23.50 -10.56 13.50
C ASP A 118 23.52 -9.12 13.01
N HIS A 119 23.21 -8.90 11.73
CA HIS A 119 23.04 -7.55 11.19
C HIS A 119 21.94 -6.78 11.91
N LEU A 120 20.75 -7.38 12.08
CA LEU A 120 19.62 -6.71 12.74
C LEU A 120 19.90 -6.36 14.20
N PHE A 121 20.62 -7.21 14.92
CA PHE A 121 21.06 -6.92 16.29
C PHE A 121 22.10 -5.82 16.33
N ARG A 122 23.16 -5.91 15.51
CA ARG A 122 24.20 -4.87 15.45
C ARG A 122 23.60 -3.50 15.11
N THR A 123 22.84 -3.42 14.02
CA THR A 123 22.24 -2.17 13.56
C THR A 123 21.17 -1.66 14.52
N GLY A 124 20.31 -2.54 15.04
CA GLY A 124 19.14 -2.17 15.85
C GLY A 124 19.41 -1.92 17.34
N VAL A 125 20.45 -2.55 17.90
CA VAL A 125 20.82 -2.49 19.31
C VAL A 125 22.10 -1.66 19.50
N ASP A 126 23.20 -2.05 18.85
CA ASP A 126 24.50 -1.41 19.07
C ASP A 126 24.54 -0.02 18.43
N GLU A 127 24.12 0.08 17.16
CA GLU A 127 24.06 1.35 16.43
C GLU A 127 22.77 2.14 16.71
N LYS A 128 21.80 1.53 17.42
CA LYS A 128 20.47 2.09 17.77
C LYS A 128 19.65 2.57 16.56
N LYS A 129 19.92 2.09 15.35
CA LYS A 129 19.20 2.45 14.14
C LYS A 129 17.89 1.68 14.00
N ILE A 130 17.01 2.18 13.14
CA ILE A 130 15.75 1.52 12.75
C ILE A 130 15.97 0.89 11.37
N VAL A 131 15.89 -0.44 11.29
CA VAL A 131 15.99 -1.16 10.01
C VAL A 131 14.60 -1.32 9.41
N ILE A 132 14.40 -0.79 8.20
CA ILE A 132 13.12 -0.81 7.48
C ILE A 132 13.27 -1.58 6.17
N LEU A 133 12.45 -2.61 5.98
CA LEU A 133 12.30 -3.33 4.72
C LEU A 133 10.97 -2.94 4.05
N LEU A 134 11.08 -2.20 2.95
CA LEU A 134 9.95 -1.87 2.08
C LEU A 134 9.82 -2.95 1.01
N ILE A 135 8.62 -3.51 0.85
CA ILE A 135 8.33 -4.50 -0.19
C ILE A 135 7.19 -3.96 -1.05
N ASP A 136 7.43 -3.70 -2.32
CA ASP A 136 6.39 -3.39 -3.32
C ASP A 136 5.89 -4.67 -3.98
N GLU A 137 4.71 -4.60 -4.62
CA GLU A 137 4.05 -5.75 -5.27
C GLU A 137 3.94 -6.99 -4.36
N GLY A 138 3.69 -6.80 -3.06
CA GLY A 138 3.69 -7.85 -2.04
C GLY A 138 2.73 -9.02 -2.29
N GLN A 139 1.73 -8.87 -3.16
CA GLN A 139 0.91 -9.99 -3.60
C GLN A 139 1.66 -11.04 -4.43
N ARG A 140 2.88 -10.74 -4.88
CA ARG A 140 3.79 -11.68 -5.56
C ARG A 140 4.65 -12.50 -4.60
N LEU A 141 4.67 -12.16 -3.31
CA LEU A 141 5.42 -12.92 -2.31
C LEU A 141 4.90 -14.35 -2.24
N PRO A 142 5.77 -15.36 -2.44
CA PRO A 142 5.44 -16.74 -2.15
C PRO A 142 5.16 -16.98 -0.66
N ASP A 143 4.34 -17.98 -0.36
CA ASP A 143 3.95 -18.31 1.02
C ASP A 143 5.16 -18.59 1.94
N TYR A 144 6.22 -19.24 1.42
CA TYR A 144 7.43 -19.51 2.19
C TYR A 144 8.21 -18.22 2.54
N CYS A 145 8.14 -17.17 1.70
CA CYS A 145 8.74 -15.88 2.03
C CYS A 145 8.00 -15.20 3.18
N LEU A 146 6.67 -15.33 3.23
CA LEU A 146 5.87 -14.79 4.34
C LEU A 146 6.22 -15.47 5.66
N GLU A 147 6.47 -16.78 5.66
CA GLU A 147 6.94 -17.50 6.85
C GLU A 147 8.32 -17.03 7.30
N MET A 148 9.26 -16.80 6.37
CA MET A 148 10.58 -16.28 6.76
C MET A 148 10.53 -14.83 7.22
N LEU A 149 9.69 -13.99 6.62
CA LEU A 149 9.42 -12.65 7.15
C LEU A 149 8.80 -12.72 8.57
N ARG A 150 7.92 -13.70 8.82
CA ARG A 150 7.38 -13.96 10.17
C ARG A 150 8.48 -14.35 11.15
N GLU A 151 9.42 -15.20 10.74
CA GLU A 151 10.58 -15.57 11.55
C GLU A 151 11.44 -14.35 11.88
N PHE A 152 11.74 -13.49 10.90
CA PHE A 152 12.53 -12.28 11.11
C PHE A 152 11.87 -11.27 12.05
N LEU A 153 10.54 -11.19 12.06
CA LEU A 153 9.78 -10.36 12.99
C LEU A 153 9.84 -10.85 14.45
N ASN A 154 10.33 -12.07 14.70
CA ASN A 154 10.62 -12.53 16.06
C ASN A 154 11.97 -12.03 16.58
N TYR A 155 12.81 -11.42 15.73
CA TYR A 155 14.02 -10.75 16.19
C TYR A 155 13.63 -9.41 16.82
N GLU A 156 13.63 -9.39 18.15
CA GLU A 156 13.19 -8.26 18.97
C GLU A 156 13.99 -8.18 20.27
N THR A 157 14.02 -6.99 20.85
CA THR A 157 14.41 -6.79 22.25
C THR A 157 13.17 -6.91 23.13
N ASN A 158 13.34 -6.79 24.45
CA ASN A 158 12.20 -6.71 25.38
C ASN A 158 11.30 -5.48 25.14
N GLU A 159 11.77 -4.50 24.37
CA GLU A 159 11.09 -3.21 24.18
C GLU A 159 10.56 -3.03 22.75
N TYR A 160 11.26 -3.56 21.73
CA TYR A 160 10.92 -3.25 20.34
C TYR A 160 11.38 -4.31 19.32
N LYS A 161 10.70 -4.33 18.17
CA LYS A 161 11.09 -5.14 17.01
C LYS A 161 12.36 -4.58 16.34
N LEU A 162 13.30 -5.45 15.97
CA LEU A 162 14.53 -5.04 15.30
C LEU A 162 14.31 -4.75 13.80
N LEU A 163 13.36 -5.46 13.17
CA LEU A 163 13.00 -5.28 11.78
C LEU A 163 11.60 -4.67 11.63
N GLN A 164 11.53 -3.59 10.87
CA GLN A 164 10.28 -2.94 10.49
C GLN A 164 9.94 -3.27 9.03
N ILE A 165 8.76 -3.82 8.76
CA ILE A 165 8.38 -4.21 7.40
C ILE A 165 7.19 -3.38 6.95
N VAL A 166 7.24 -2.86 5.72
CA VAL A 166 6.08 -2.27 5.04
C VAL A 166 5.84 -2.99 3.73
N ILE A 167 4.72 -3.70 3.64
CA ILE A 167 4.31 -4.40 2.41
C ILE A 167 3.24 -3.57 1.70
N PHE A 168 3.58 -3.12 0.49
CA PHE A 168 2.61 -2.54 -0.45
C PHE A 168 2.11 -3.65 -1.35
N ALA A 169 0.81 -3.93 -1.32
CA ALA A 169 0.22 -5.04 -2.05
C ALA A 169 -1.10 -4.65 -2.72
N GLN A 170 -1.50 -5.43 -3.72
CA GLN A 170 -2.84 -5.33 -4.29
C GLN A 170 -3.88 -5.96 -3.34
N THR A 171 -5.16 -5.64 -3.53
CA THR A 171 -6.27 -6.10 -2.67
C THR A 171 -6.40 -7.63 -2.60
N GLU A 172 -5.93 -8.32 -3.63
CA GLU A 172 -5.87 -9.79 -3.74
C GLU A 172 -4.99 -10.42 -2.64
N PHE A 173 -4.04 -9.66 -2.09
CA PHE A 173 -3.20 -10.12 -0.98
C PHE A 173 -4.00 -10.45 0.28
N ASN A 174 -5.22 -9.91 0.43
CA ASN A 174 -6.11 -10.24 1.53
C ASN A 174 -6.47 -11.73 1.57
N GLU A 175 -6.57 -12.38 0.42
CA GLU A 175 -6.80 -13.83 0.39
C GLU A 175 -5.58 -14.61 0.88
N THR A 176 -4.37 -14.12 0.58
CA THR A 176 -3.14 -14.69 1.14
C THR A 176 -3.06 -14.49 2.65
N LEU A 177 -3.42 -13.30 3.17
CA LEU A 177 -3.48 -13.04 4.61
C LEU A 177 -4.50 -13.95 5.32
N LYS A 178 -5.66 -14.20 4.71
CA LYS A 178 -6.66 -15.15 5.26
C LYS A 178 -6.14 -16.58 5.34
N ARG A 179 -5.37 -17.04 4.34
CA ARG A 179 -4.74 -18.38 4.35
C ARG A 179 -3.60 -18.46 5.37
N ARG A 180 -2.83 -17.38 5.53
CA ARG A 180 -1.66 -17.31 6.41
C ARG A 180 -1.96 -16.49 7.65
N ARG A 181 -2.90 -16.96 8.47
CA ARG A 181 -3.34 -16.27 9.70
C ARG A 181 -2.18 -15.93 10.65
N GLY A 182 -1.24 -16.86 10.83
CA GLY A 182 -0.08 -16.62 11.69
C GLY A 182 0.83 -15.46 11.23
N PHE A 183 0.86 -15.14 9.94
CA PHE A 183 1.51 -13.93 9.43
C PHE A 183 0.61 -12.70 9.59
N ALA A 184 -0.69 -12.84 9.29
CA ALA A 184 -1.67 -11.76 9.44
C ALA A 184 -1.78 -11.24 10.87
N ASP A 185 -1.69 -12.13 11.88
CA ASP A 185 -1.74 -11.78 13.30
C ASP A 185 -0.53 -10.93 13.76
N ARG A 186 0.55 -10.90 12.96
CA ARG A 186 1.71 -10.04 13.21
C ARG A 186 1.55 -8.63 12.64
N ILE A 187 0.51 -8.37 11.84
CA ILE A 187 0.29 -7.06 11.23
C ILE A 187 -0.16 -6.07 12.31
N ASN A 188 0.68 -5.09 12.60
CA ASN A 188 0.36 -3.99 13.51
C ASN A 188 -0.55 -2.95 12.85
N LEU A 189 -0.31 -2.63 11.58
CA LEU A 189 -1.11 -1.67 10.82
C LEU A 189 -1.50 -2.29 9.48
N TYR A 190 -2.80 -2.38 9.24
CA TYR A 190 -3.36 -2.64 7.92
C TYR A 190 -4.07 -1.37 7.42
N HIS A 191 -3.69 -0.88 6.24
CA HIS A 191 -4.29 0.29 5.62
C HIS A 191 -4.77 -0.03 4.20
N LEU A 192 -6.04 0.25 3.91
CA LEU A 192 -6.60 0.11 2.57
C LEU A 192 -6.61 1.47 1.86
N LEU A 193 -5.84 1.57 0.79
CA LEU A 193 -5.73 2.76 -0.04
C LEU A 193 -6.80 2.74 -1.14
N GLY A 194 -7.77 3.67 -1.03
CA GLY A 194 -8.88 3.83 -1.96
C GLY A 194 -8.60 4.80 -3.12
N PRO A 195 -9.58 4.95 -4.03
CA PRO A 195 -9.57 6.01 -5.04
C PRO A 195 -9.70 7.39 -4.38
N LEU A 196 -9.30 8.43 -5.14
CA LEU A 196 -9.43 9.82 -4.71
C LEU A 196 -10.87 10.29 -4.89
N ASP A 197 -11.30 11.24 -4.05
CA ASP A 197 -12.56 11.94 -4.27
C ASP A 197 -12.48 12.93 -5.45
N PHE A 198 -13.60 13.60 -5.76
CA PHE A 198 -13.65 14.57 -6.85
C PHE A 198 -12.72 15.77 -6.67
N GLU A 199 -12.68 16.35 -5.46
CA GLU A 199 -11.86 17.53 -5.19
C GLU A 199 -10.37 17.20 -5.14
N GLU A 200 -10.02 16.02 -4.63
CA GLU A 200 -8.68 15.47 -4.67
C GLU A 200 -8.22 15.16 -6.10
N THR A 201 -9.08 14.56 -6.92
CA THR A 201 -8.81 14.29 -8.35
C THR A 201 -8.56 15.60 -9.09
N LYS A 202 -9.40 16.62 -8.86
CA LYS A 202 -9.25 17.95 -9.43
C LYS A 202 -7.94 18.61 -8.99
N SER A 203 -7.58 18.48 -7.72
CA SER A 203 -6.34 19.02 -7.16
C SER A 203 -5.10 18.30 -7.71
N LEU A 204 -5.14 16.97 -7.87
CA LEU A 204 -4.11 16.18 -8.55
C LEU A 204 -3.87 16.68 -9.98
N ILE A 205 -4.94 16.89 -10.74
CA ILE A 205 -4.85 17.38 -12.13
C ILE A 205 -4.21 18.77 -12.18
N ARG A 206 -4.66 19.68 -11.32
CA ARG A 206 -4.10 21.05 -11.23
C ARG A 206 -2.63 21.04 -10.83
N PHE A 207 -2.30 20.31 -9.77
CA PHE A 207 -0.93 20.16 -9.29
C PHE A 207 0.01 19.71 -10.40
N ARG A 208 -0.40 18.70 -11.19
CA ARG A 208 0.42 18.21 -12.30
C ARG A 208 0.59 19.23 -13.42
N LEU A 209 -0.47 19.98 -13.76
CA LEU A 209 -0.39 21.07 -14.75
C LEU A 209 0.53 22.20 -14.27
N GLU A 210 0.45 22.55 -12.98
CA GLU A 210 1.29 23.57 -12.35
C GLU A 210 2.77 23.17 -12.35
N ARG A 211 3.08 21.96 -11.91
CA ARG A 211 4.46 21.43 -11.87
C ARG A 211 5.12 21.38 -13.26
N ALA A 212 4.34 21.09 -14.29
CA ALA A 212 4.80 21.04 -15.66
C ALA A 212 4.94 22.40 -16.35
N SER A 213 4.40 23.49 -15.79
CA SER A 213 4.34 24.79 -16.47
C SER A 213 5.69 25.53 -16.50
N LYS A 214 5.94 26.28 -17.58
CA LYS A 214 7.04 27.26 -17.71
C LYS A 214 6.75 28.61 -17.00
N GLY A 215 5.53 28.82 -16.49
CA GLY A 215 5.09 30.11 -15.89
C GLY A 215 3.78 30.00 -15.10
N LYS A 216 2.94 31.05 -15.09
CA LYS A 216 1.59 30.96 -14.49
C LYS A 216 0.83 29.81 -15.15
N ALA A 217 0.56 28.77 -14.37
CA ALA A 217 -0.13 27.59 -14.84
C ALA A 217 -1.45 27.99 -15.51
N ASN A 218 -1.70 27.44 -16.70
CA ASN A 218 -2.95 27.67 -17.41
C ASN A 218 -4.06 26.84 -16.73
N ALA A 219 -4.45 27.25 -15.52
CA ALA A 219 -5.41 26.56 -14.65
C ALA A 219 -6.79 26.40 -15.31
N SER A 220 -7.01 27.08 -16.43
CA SER A 220 -8.21 27.04 -17.26
C SER A 220 -8.18 25.99 -18.38
N LEU A 221 -7.05 25.31 -18.63
CA LEU A 221 -6.85 24.39 -19.77
C LEU A 221 -7.85 23.23 -19.77
N ILE A 222 -8.27 22.76 -18.60
CA ILE A 222 -9.34 21.77 -18.45
C ILE A 222 -10.51 22.44 -17.73
N SER A 223 -11.68 22.49 -18.37
CA SER A 223 -12.87 23.12 -17.78
C SER A 223 -13.42 22.32 -16.58
N PRO A 224 -14.16 22.95 -15.65
CA PRO A 224 -14.84 22.24 -14.56
C PRO A 224 -15.77 21.12 -15.06
N SER A 225 -16.44 21.32 -16.19
CA SER A 225 -17.28 20.31 -16.82
C SER A 225 -16.49 19.13 -17.39
N ALA A 226 -15.29 19.36 -17.93
CA ALA A 226 -14.36 18.31 -18.35
C ALA A 226 -13.83 17.53 -17.14
N LEU A 227 -13.48 18.19 -16.04
CA LEU A 227 -13.02 17.54 -14.81
C LEU A 227 -14.04 16.54 -14.25
N ARG A 228 -15.34 16.89 -14.24
CA ARG A 228 -16.40 15.97 -13.81
C ARG A 228 -16.48 14.72 -14.69
N VAL A 229 -16.33 14.88 -16.00
CA VAL A 229 -16.31 13.75 -16.95
C VAL A 229 -15.08 12.88 -16.71
N ILE A 230 -13.92 13.49 -16.52
CA ILE A 230 -12.66 12.79 -16.23
C ILE A 230 -12.79 11.96 -14.96
N TYR A 231 -13.24 12.57 -13.87
CA TYR A 231 -13.45 11.87 -12.59
C TYR A 231 -14.42 10.70 -12.72
N LYS A 232 -15.59 10.91 -13.35
CA LYS A 232 -16.59 9.84 -13.52
C LYS A 232 -16.05 8.68 -14.37
N ALA A 233 -15.23 8.97 -15.38
CA ALA A 233 -14.66 7.95 -16.25
C ALA A 233 -13.46 7.23 -15.62
N SER A 234 -12.63 7.94 -14.85
CA SER A 234 -11.47 7.37 -14.18
C SER A 234 -11.83 6.64 -12.89
N GLY A 235 -12.97 6.97 -12.28
CA GLY A 235 -13.39 6.45 -10.98
C GLY A 235 -12.58 7.01 -9.80
N GLY A 236 -11.86 8.13 -9.98
CA GLY A 236 -10.98 8.69 -8.96
C GLY A 236 -9.62 7.99 -8.84
N TYR A 237 -9.33 6.99 -9.67
CA TYR A 237 -8.03 6.30 -9.65
C TYR A 237 -6.95 7.19 -10.27
N PRO A 238 -5.86 7.50 -9.54
CA PRO A 238 -4.80 8.39 -10.03
C PRO A 238 -4.25 8.00 -11.41
N ARG A 239 -3.86 6.74 -11.61
CA ARG A 239 -3.28 6.28 -12.90
C ARG A 239 -4.26 6.42 -14.07
N ARG A 240 -5.54 6.06 -13.88
CA ARG A 240 -6.58 6.20 -14.91
C ARG A 240 -6.86 7.67 -15.21
N THR A 241 -6.89 8.50 -14.16
CA THR A 241 -7.06 9.96 -14.28
C THR A 241 -5.93 10.57 -15.10
N ILE A 242 -4.68 10.26 -14.76
CA ILE A 242 -3.48 10.74 -15.47
C ILE A 242 -3.54 10.33 -16.94
N HIS A 243 -3.82 9.06 -17.23
CA HIS A 243 -3.91 8.58 -18.61
C HIS A 243 -5.03 9.29 -19.39
N LEU A 244 -6.21 9.46 -18.79
CA LEU A 244 -7.31 10.15 -19.44
C LEU A 244 -7.00 11.63 -19.70
N CYS A 245 -6.36 12.31 -18.75
CA CYS A 245 -5.89 13.68 -18.91
C CYS A 245 -4.84 13.82 -20.03
N HIS A 246 -3.90 12.87 -20.13
CA HIS A 246 -2.95 12.82 -21.24
C HIS A 246 -3.67 12.74 -22.60
N GLN A 247 -4.66 11.84 -22.73
CA GLN A 247 -5.46 11.73 -23.96
C GLN A 247 -6.26 13.01 -24.28
N VAL A 248 -6.78 13.69 -23.26
CA VAL A 248 -7.46 14.97 -23.41
C VAL A 248 -6.51 16.06 -23.91
N ILE A 249 -5.29 16.15 -23.35
CA ILE A 249 -4.25 17.08 -23.81
C ILE A 249 -3.88 16.83 -25.27
N LEU A 250 -3.62 15.58 -25.66
CA LEU A 250 -3.30 15.25 -27.05
C LEU A 250 -4.45 15.65 -27.99
N THR A 251 -5.69 15.41 -27.59
CA THR A 251 -6.86 15.73 -28.42
C THR A 251 -7.02 17.23 -28.64
N ILE A 252 -6.78 18.08 -27.62
CA ILE A 252 -6.88 19.53 -27.82
C ILE A 252 -5.76 20.06 -28.71
N ILE A 253 -4.56 19.47 -28.66
CA ILE A 253 -3.44 19.85 -29.54
C ILE A 253 -3.78 19.50 -30.99
N ILE A 254 -4.23 18.26 -31.24
CA ILE A 254 -4.62 17.80 -32.58
C ILE A 254 -5.76 18.65 -33.17
N GLN A 255 -6.70 19.10 -32.33
CA GLN A 255 -7.83 19.94 -32.74
C GLN A 255 -7.50 21.44 -32.75
N ASN A 256 -6.26 21.84 -32.45
CA ASN A 256 -5.81 23.21 -32.30
C ASN A 256 -6.71 24.05 -31.37
N ARG A 257 -7.09 23.47 -30.22
CA ARG A 257 -7.92 24.11 -29.18
C ARG A 257 -7.07 24.49 -27.98
N SER A 258 -7.31 25.68 -27.43
CA SER A 258 -6.65 26.16 -26.21
C SER A 258 -7.24 25.60 -24.92
N ARG A 259 -8.44 25.00 -24.97
CA ARG A 259 -9.18 24.52 -23.78
C ARG A 259 -9.93 23.22 -24.03
N ALA A 260 -9.81 22.28 -23.09
CA ALA A 260 -10.60 21.06 -23.03
C ALA A 260 -11.94 21.30 -22.31
N GLY A 261 -13.03 21.25 -23.07
CA GLY A 261 -14.40 21.30 -22.57
C GLY A 261 -15.03 19.92 -22.35
N TRP A 262 -16.30 19.92 -21.96
CA TRP A 262 -17.08 18.69 -21.72
C TRP A 262 -17.09 17.72 -22.90
N PHE A 263 -17.28 18.22 -24.13
CA PHE A 263 -17.35 17.38 -25.33
C PHE A 263 -16.03 16.65 -25.62
N THR A 264 -14.90 17.35 -25.50
CA THR A 264 -13.56 16.76 -25.68
C THR A 264 -13.32 15.68 -24.63
N ALA A 265 -13.53 15.98 -23.35
CA ALA A 265 -13.36 15.01 -22.27
C ALA A 265 -14.29 13.79 -22.42
N ARG A 266 -15.54 13.99 -22.85
CA ARG A 266 -16.50 12.90 -23.09
C ARG A 266 -16.08 12.01 -24.25
N SER A 267 -15.55 12.59 -25.33
CA SER A 267 -15.03 11.83 -26.46
C SER A 267 -13.87 10.92 -26.03
N CYS A 268 -12.90 11.47 -25.30
CA CYS A 268 -11.77 10.70 -24.75
C CYS A 268 -12.24 9.63 -23.76
N ALA A 269 -13.16 9.96 -22.85
CA ALA A 269 -13.70 9.03 -21.88
C ALA A 269 -14.42 7.83 -22.53
N LYS A 270 -15.21 8.07 -23.59
CA LYS A 270 -15.86 6.99 -24.35
C LYS A 270 -14.84 6.04 -24.98
N ARG A 271 -13.76 6.57 -25.57
CA ARG A 271 -12.67 5.76 -26.16
C ARG A 271 -11.92 4.97 -25.09
N PHE A 272 -11.64 5.59 -23.94
CA PHE A 272 -10.98 4.97 -22.80
C PHE A 272 -11.77 3.77 -22.26
N VAL A 273 -13.07 3.96 -21.98
CA VAL A 273 -13.95 2.88 -21.46
C VAL A 273 -14.09 1.75 -22.49
N ARG A 274 -14.27 2.07 -23.78
CA ARG A 274 -14.36 1.05 -24.84
C ARG A 274 -13.06 0.23 -24.95
N GLY A 275 -11.90 0.88 -24.77
CA GLY A 275 -10.59 0.23 -24.75
C GLY A 275 -10.39 -0.69 -23.55
N GLU A 276 -10.87 -0.33 -22.35
CA GLU A 276 -10.83 -1.21 -21.17
C GLU A 276 -11.79 -2.40 -21.31
N ILE A 277 -13.02 -2.19 -21.78
CA ILE A 277 -14.00 -3.26 -22.00
C ILE A 277 -13.50 -4.27 -23.06
N ALA A 278 -12.80 -3.80 -24.10
CA ALA A 278 -12.25 -4.66 -25.15
C ALA A 278 -11.06 -5.54 -24.70
N LYS A 279 -10.42 -5.20 -23.57
CA LYS A 279 -9.26 -5.90 -23.00
C LYS A 279 -9.61 -6.94 -21.93
N SER A 280 -10.83 -6.97 -21.40
CA SER A 280 -11.23 -8.00 -20.42
C SER A 280 -11.66 -9.30 -21.14
N PRO A 281 -10.99 -10.45 -20.89
CA PRO A 281 -11.35 -11.72 -21.52
C PRO A 281 -12.72 -12.23 -21.05
N ARG A 282 -13.19 -11.80 -19.88
CA ARG A 282 -14.51 -12.17 -19.33
C ARG A 282 -15.67 -11.48 -20.05
N THR A 283 -15.51 -10.22 -20.48
CA THR A 283 -16.55 -9.52 -21.25
C THR A 283 -16.64 -9.99 -22.69
N ARG A 284 -15.54 -10.43 -23.33
CA ARG A 284 -15.62 -11.11 -24.64
C ARG A 284 -16.45 -12.38 -24.56
N LYS A 285 -16.24 -13.21 -23.53
CA LYS A 285 -17.05 -14.41 -23.29
C LYS A 285 -18.52 -14.04 -23.01
N GLY A 286 -18.78 -13.01 -22.20
CA GLY A 286 -20.15 -12.54 -21.92
C GLY A 286 -20.90 -12.02 -23.15
N ILE A 287 -20.23 -11.26 -24.02
CA ILE A 287 -20.82 -10.76 -25.28
C ILE A 287 -21.05 -11.92 -26.27
N LEU A 288 -20.13 -12.88 -26.35
CA LEU A 288 -20.32 -14.09 -27.15
C LEU A 288 -21.50 -14.91 -26.64
N ILE A 289 -21.61 -15.12 -25.33
CA ILE A 289 -22.74 -15.84 -24.72
C ILE A 289 -24.06 -15.09 -24.96
N ALA A 290 -24.07 -13.76 -24.85
CA ALA A 290 -25.26 -12.96 -25.11
C ALA A 290 -25.68 -12.98 -26.59
N LEU A 291 -24.72 -12.95 -27.53
CA LEU A 291 -25.00 -13.11 -28.96
C LEU A 291 -25.50 -14.52 -29.28
N LEU A 292 -24.93 -15.55 -28.64
CA LEU A 292 -25.35 -16.93 -28.82
C LEU A 292 -26.76 -17.16 -28.26
N ALA A 293 -27.07 -16.58 -27.09
CA ALA A 293 -28.42 -16.57 -26.53
C ALA A 293 -29.42 -15.84 -27.45
N LEU A 294 -29.03 -14.71 -28.06
CA LEU A 294 -29.87 -13.98 -29.01
C LEU A 294 -30.14 -14.80 -30.29
N THR A 295 -29.15 -15.55 -30.78
CA THR A 295 -29.35 -16.47 -31.92
C THR A 295 -30.27 -17.64 -31.57
N VAL A 296 -30.20 -18.15 -30.35
CA VAL A 296 -31.11 -19.22 -29.88
C VAL A 296 -32.54 -18.69 -29.76
N ILE A 297 -32.73 -17.46 -29.26
CA ILE A 297 -34.05 -16.82 -29.15
C ILE A 297 -34.65 -16.52 -30.54
N MET A 298 -33.86 -16.03 -31.49
CA MET A 298 -34.33 -15.84 -32.87
C MET A 298 -34.59 -17.16 -33.59
N GLY A 299 -33.75 -18.19 -33.36
CA GLY A 299 -33.94 -19.52 -33.96
C GLY A 299 -35.16 -20.26 -33.40
N SER A 300 -35.44 -20.13 -32.11
CA SER A 300 -36.64 -20.71 -31.48
C SER A 300 -37.92 -19.96 -31.87
N GLY A 301 -37.85 -18.65 -32.12
CA GLY A 301 -38.96 -17.90 -32.72
C GLY A 301 -39.35 -18.39 -34.13
N ALA A 302 -38.36 -18.75 -34.95
CA ALA A 302 -38.61 -19.29 -36.30
C ALA A 302 -39.16 -20.73 -36.28
N ALA A 303 -38.74 -21.56 -35.31
CA ALA A 303 -39.27 -22.91 -35.13
C ALA A 303 -40.71 -22.91 -34.56
N GLY A 304 -41.03 -21.97 -33.66
CA GLY A 304 -42.37 -21.78 -33.13
C GLY A 304 -43.42 -21.40 -34.19
N LEU A 305 -43.03 -20.59 -35.17
CA LEU A 305 -43.91 -20.23 -36.29
C LEU A 305 -44.26 -21.42 -37.19
N LYS A 306 -43.29 -22.34 -37.44
CA LYS A 306 -43.55 -23.54 -38.25
C LYS A 306 -44.39 -24.60 -37.54
N PHE A 307 -44.36 -24.64 -36.21
CA PHE A 307 -45.15 -25.60 -35.44
C PHE A 307 -46.64 -25.24 -35.41
N LEU A 308 -46.98 -23.96 -35.48
CA LEU A 308 -48.38 -23.50 -35.53
C LEU A 308 -49.05 -23.79 -36.88
N GLU A 309 -48.31 -23.77 -38.00
CA GLU A 309 -48.86 -24.19 -39.31
C GLU A 309 -49.09 -25.71 -39.42
N PHE A 310 -48.39 -26.54 -38.62
CA PHE A 310 -48.52 -27.99 -38.68
C PHE A 310 -49.73 -28.51 -37.86
N LYS A 311 -50.14 -27.78 -36.83
CA LYS A 311 -51.20 -28.23 -35.89
C LYS A 311 -52.62 -28.07 -36.45
N ASP A 312 -52.81 -27.26 -37.50
CA ASP A 312 -54.12 -27.08 -38.16
C ASP A 312 -54.44 -28.14 -39.24
N LYS A 313 -53.54 -29.11 -39.50
CA LYS A 313 -53.73 -30.12 -40.57
C LYS A 313 -54.02 -31.56 -40.12
N THR A 314 -54.19 -31.86 -38.82
CA THR A 314 -54.36 -33.27 -38.38
C THR A 314 -55.64 -33.60 -37.57
N ASN A 315 -56.59 -32.67 -37.41
CA ASN A 315 -57.89 -33.01 -36.80
C ASN A 315 -58.92 -33.45 -37.86
N ARG A 316 -58.93 -34.75 -38.19
CA ARG A 316 -60.10 -35.44 -38.77
C ARG A 316 -60.64 -36.45 -37.75
N PRO A 317 -61.94 -36.43 -37.40
CA PRO A 317 -62.53 -37.39 -36.47
C PRO A 317 -62.79 -38.75 -37.17
N LEU A 318 -62.51 -39.85 -36.47
CA LEU A 318 -62.84 -41.23 -36.89
C LEU A 318 -64.14 -41.70 -36.23
N SER A 319 -65.02 -42.30 -37.03
CA SER A 319 -66.28 -42.95 -36.65
C SER A 319 -66.06 -44.31 -35.97
N PRO A 320 -67.05 -44.86 -35.22
CA PRO A 320 -66.84 -45.93 -34.24
C PRO A 320 -67.09 -47.33 -34.83
N LEU A 321 -66.43 -48.35 -34.28
CA LEU A 321 -66.78 -49.76 -34.48
C LEU A 321 -66.76 -50.54 -33.17
N VAL A 322 -67.86 -51.27 -32.98
CA VAL A 322 -68.27 -52.11 -31.85
C VAL A 322 -67.61 -53.48 -31.93
N VAL A 323 -67.10 -54.04 -30.83
CA VAL A 323 -66.93 -55.50 -30.66
C VAL A 323 -67.17 -55.93 -29.20
N ARG A 324 -67.90 -57.03 -29.03
CA ARG A 324 -68.39 -57.65 -27.78
C ARG A 324 -67.49 -58.83 -27.36
N GLN A 325 -67.52 -59.15 -26.06
CA GLN A 325 -66.64 -60.04 -25.25
C GLN A 325 -66.56 -61.53 -25.64
N ALA A 326 -65.48 -62.24 -25.21
CA ALA A 326 -65.54 -63.42 -24.30
C ALA A 326 -64.16 -64.09 -23.96
N VAL A 327 -63.91 -64.26 -22.64
CA VAL A 327 -63.44 -65.45 -21.83
C VAL A 327 -62.09 -66.22 -22.07
N GLY A 328 -61.28 -66.29 -20.99
CA GLY A 328 -60.49 -67.45 -20.42
C GLY A 328 -59.15 -67.85 -21.09
N THR A 329 -58.08 -68.40 -20.47
CA THR A 329 -57.64 -68.77 -19.09
C THR A 329 -56.11 -69.05 -19.11
N ARG A 330 -55.47 -68.97 -17.92
CA ARG A 330 -54.06 -69.20 -17.43
C ARG A 330 -53.19 -70.35 -18.04
N PRO A 331 -51.82 -70.34 -17.89
CA PRO A 331 -51.14 -70.92 -16.70
C PRO A 331 -49.83 -70.24 -16.20
N THR A 332 -49.33 -70.86 -15.11
CA THR A 332 -48.39 -70.56 -14.01
C THR A 332 -46.87 -70.65 -14.26
N GLY A 333 -46.06 -70.09 -13.33
CA GLY A 333 -44.78 -70.70 -12.87
C GLY A 333 -43.59 -69.75 -12.58
N ILE A 334 -43.03 -69.78 -11.35
CA ILE A 334 -41.88 -69.00 -10.80
C ILE A 334 -40.63 -69.91 -10.70
N PRO A 335 -39.37 -69.41 -10.57
CA PRO A 335 -38.68 -69.21 -9.25
C PRO A 335 -37.79 -67.92 -9.18
N SER A 336 -37.68 -67.15 -8.07
CA SER A 336 -36.80 -67.25 -6.85
C SER A 336 -35.30 -67.45 -7.16
N THR A 337 -34.32 -66.61 -6.76
CA THR A 337 -33.75 -66.28 -5.41
C THR A 337 -32.80 -65.04 -5.50
N ALA A 338 -32.83 -64.02 -4.63
CA ALA A 338 -32.20 -63.80 -3.30
C ALA A 338 -30.73 -63.28 -3.27
N SER A 339 -30.52 -62.05 -2.75
CA SER A 339 -29.42 -61.62 -1.84
C SER A 339 -29.59 -60.15 -1.40
N ASP A 340 -29.28 -59.89 -0.13
CA ASP A 340 -29.79 -58.88 0.83
C ASP A 340 -29.39 -57.38 0.69
N PRO A 341 -30.11 -56.47 1.39
CA PRO A 341 -29.64 -55.14 1.82
C PRO A 341 -29.56 -54.96 3.36
N ALA A 342 -28.68 -54.08 3.86
CA ALA A 342 -28.72 -53.51 5.23
C ALA A 342 -27.86 -52.21 5.32
N PRO A 343 -27.97 -51.35 6.37
CA PRO A 343 -29.05 -50.36 6.55
C PRO A 343 -28.54 -48.93 6.91
N ALA A 344 -29.47 -47.97 6.93
CA ALA A 344 -29.26 -46.58 7.39
C ALA A 344 -29.63 -46.41 8.89
N LEU A 345 -28.90 -45.54 9.60
CA LEU A 345 -29.22 -45.13 10.98
C LEU A 345 -29.19 -43.61 11.17
N THR A 346 -30.23 -43.15 11.84
CA THR A 346 -30.68 -41.80 12.16
C THR A 346 -30.07 -41.29 13.48
N TRP A 347 -29.97 -39.97 13.69
CA TRP A 347 -29.78 -39.38 15.03
C TRP A 347 -30.71 -38.19 15.27
N GLN A 348 -31.31 -38.19 16.46
CA GLN A 348 -32.35 -37.28 16.99
C GLN A 348 -31.76 -36.24 17.98
N ILE A 349 -32.52 -35.17 18.19
CA ILE A 349 -32.35 -34.08 19.18
C ILE A 349 -33.28 -34.35 20.37
N PRO A 350 -32.97 -33.89 21.59
CA PRO A 350 -34.03 -33.58 22.56
C PRO A 350 -33.95 -32.21 23.27
N ASP A 351 -35.14 -31.79 23.72
CA ASP A 351 -35.60 -30.48 24.24
C ASP A 351 -35.43 -30.27 25.78
N SER A 352 -35.92 -29.11 26.23
CA SER A 352 -35.85 -28.43 27.54
C SER A 352 -36.93 -28.79 28.60
N GLU A 353 -36.80 -28.14 29.79
CA GLU A 353 -37.71 -27.97 30.98
C GLU A 353 -37.33 -28.85 32.20
N GLY A 354 -37.36 -28.46 33.50
CA GLY A 354 -37.74 -27.26 34.28
C GLY A 354 -37.86 -27.62 35.79
N ALA A 355 -37.64 -26.66 36.71
CA ALA A 355 -37.92 -26.64 38.19
C ALA A 355 -37.15 -27.61 39.13
N GLY A 356 -36.75 -27.32 40.39
CA GLY A 356 -36.75 -26.18 41.33
C GLY A 356 -36.40 -26.68 42.77
N THR A 357 -35.70 -25.88 43.62
CA THR A 357 -35.75 -25.75 45.12
C THR A 357 -34.40 -25.34 45.84
N VAL A 358 -34.26 -24.03 46.17
CA VAL A 358 -33.94 -23.27 47.44
C VAL A 358 -33.15 -23.94 48.62
N PRO A 359 -32.42 -23.24 49.56
CA PRO A 359 -31.63 -21.97 49.59
C PRO A 359 -30.22 -22.09 50.27
N ILE A 360 -29.42 -21.01 50.33
CA ILE A 360 -28.88 -20.34 51.56
C ILE A 360 -27.94 -19.18 51.18
N ALA A 361 -28.13 -18.07 51.89
CA ALA A 361 -27.55 -16.75 51.72
C ALA A 361 -26.10 -16.61 52.22
N ALA A 362 -25.35 -15.64 51.69
CA ALA A 362 -24.92 -14.44 52.44
C ALA A 362 -23.90 -13.60 51.63
N GLU A 363 -24.29 -12.34 51.42
CA GLU A 363 -23.48 -11.11 51.34
C GLU A 363 -22.06 -11.16 50.73
N ARG A 364 -21.87 -10.40 49.64
CA ARG A 364 -20.70 -9.51 49.54
C ARG A 364 -20.93 -8.31 48.63
N LYS A 365 -20.50 -7.18 49.18
CA LYS A 365 -20.59 -5.79 48.73
C LYS A 365 -20.09 -5.56 47.30
N ILE A 366 -20.86 -4.74 46.59
CA ILE A 366 -20.47 -3.98 45.39
C ILE A 366 -19.29 -3.06 45.74
N ARG A 367 -18.25 -3.02 44.91
CA ARG A 367 -17.24 -1.95 44.88
C ARG A 367 -17.11 -1.41 43.46
N GLU A 368 -17.22 -0.09 43.38
CA GLU A 368 -17.12 0.75 42.20
C GLU A 368 -15.69 0.82 41.64
N ALA A 369 -15.60 1.18 40.35
CA ALA A 369 -14.37 1.35 39.58
C ALA A 369 -13.54 2.57 40.02
N PRO A 370 -12.20 2.47 40.10
CA PRO A 370 -11.36 3.62 40.41
C PRO A 370 -11.01 4.44 39.16
N LYS A 371 -11.16 5.76 39.33
CA LYS A 371 -10.67 6.82 38.44
C LYS A 371 -9.19 7.08 38.77
N THR A 372 -8.42 7.35 37.71
CA THR A 372 -7.08 7.98 37.67
C THR A 372 -5.86 7.20 38.20
N PRO A 373 -4.72 7.22 37.47
CA PRO A 373 -3.48 6.57 37.85
C PRO A 373 -2.55 7.53 38.61
N ALA A 374 -2.55 7.42 39.94
CA ALA A 374 -1.49 7.93 40.80
C ALA A 374 -1.44 7.04 42.04
N GLU A 375 -0.24 6.73 42.52
CA GLU A 375 0.07 5.91 43.71
C GLU A 375 0.13 4.39 43.50
N ALA A 376 1.21 3.95 42.85
CA ALA A 376 1.72 2.58 42.96
C ALA A 376 3.24 2.54 42.82
N PHE A 377 3.98 3.25 43.68
CA PHE A 377 5.40 2.98 43.95
C PHE A 377 5.76 3.45 45.36
N ALA A 378 5.77 2.50 46.32
CA ALA A 378 6.42 2.67 47.61
C ALA A 378 6.76 1.30 48.21
N LYS A 379 7.98 0.82 47.94
CA LYS A 379 8.88 0.14 48.90
C LYS A 379 10.16 -0.31 48.19
N ALA A 380 11.23 0.48 48.31
CA ALA A 380 12.61 0.09 48.67
C ALA A 380 13.63 1.16 48.22
N GLY A 381 14.31 1.76 49.21
CA GLY A 381 15.62 2.49 49.14
C GLY A 381 15.71 3.76 48.30
N SER A 382 16.44 4.83 48.62
CA SER A 382 17.13 5.36 49.81
C SER A 382 17.91 6.59 49.30
N ASP A 383 17.65 7.77 49.87
CA ASP A 383 18.52 8.96 49.99
C ASP A 383 19.35 9.48 48.79
N VAL A 384 18.91 10.58 48.15
CA VAL A 384 19.66 11.84 47.86
C VAL A 384 18.62 12.98 47.65
N PRO A 385 18.84 14.23 48.12
CA PRO A 385 17.79 15.27 48.17
C PRO A 385 17.32 15.76 46.80
N ARG A 386 16.00 15.89 46.66
CA ARG A 386 15.31 16.41 45.48
C ARG A 386 15.01 17.90 45.69
N GLU A 387 15.84 18.77 45.14
CA GLU A 387 15.45 20.18 44.96
C GLU A 387 14.38 20.28 43.86
N THR A 388 13.30 21.00 44.17
CA THR A 388 12.17 21.24 43.28
C THR A 388 12.20 22.67 42.71
N ARG A 389 11.93 22.75 41.39
CA ARG A 389 11.44 23.88 40.52
C ARG A 389 12.49 24.74 39.78
N PRO A 390 12.12 25.42 38.66
CA PRO A 390 11.06 25.19 37.66
C PRO A 390 11.56 25.28 36.19
N ALA A 391 10.65 25.09 35.23
CA ALA A 391 10.86 25.25 33.79
C ALA A 391 11.53 26.58 33.40
N GLY A 392 12.62 26.49 32.64
CA GLY A 392 13.30 27.61 31.98
C GLY A 392 13.83 27.14 30.63
N ALA A 393 13.61 27.95 29.58
CA ALA A 393 14.06 27.67 28.23
C ALA A 393 15.55 27.33 28.20
N GLU A 394 15.92 26.18 27.61
CA GLU A 394 17.32 25.88 27.30
C GLU A 394 17.85 26.98 26.36
N ALA A 395 18.75 27.81 26.89
CA ALA A 395 19.45 28.81 26.10
C ALA A 395 20.25 28.11 25.01
N ILE A 396 20.09 28.56 23.77
CA ILE A 396 20.87 28.08 22.62
C ILE A 396 22.36 28.15 22.99
N PRO A 397 23.14 27.06 22.86
CA PRO A 397 24.57 27.09 23.19
C PRO A 397 25.26 28.14 22.33
N ARG A 398 26.07 29.01 22.95
CA ARG A 398 26.74 30.12 22.23
C ARG A 398 27.76 29.63 21.19
N LEU A 399 28.23 28.39 21.31
CA LEU A 399 29.28 27.79 20.48
C LEU A 399 28.80 26.44 19.95
N LEU A 400 29.10 26.16 18.67
CA LEU A 400 28.81 24.88 18.02
C LEU A 400 29.84 23.79 18.36
N GLY A 401 31.05 24.21 18.75
CA GLY A 401 32.18 23.33 19.03
C GLY A 401 33.49 23.84 18.42
N GLU A 402 34.52 23.03 18.52
CA GLU A 402 35.88 23.29 18.05
C GLU A 402 36.27 22.23 17.02
N LEU A 403 36.88 22.65 15.91
CA LEU A 403 37.35 21.77 14.84
C LEU A 403 38.80 22.05 14.50
N ARG A 404 39.59 21.00 14.30
CA ARG A 404 40.96 21.12 13.81
C ARG A 404 40.99 21.23 12.29
N VAL A 405 41.87 22.09 11.79
CA VAL A 405 42.13 22.29 10.37
C VAL A 405 42.84 21.07 9.80
N SER A 406 42.21 20.41 8.82
CA SER A 406 42.83 19.29 8.10
C SER A 406 43.90 19.80 7.12
N HIS A 407 44.83 18.94 6.72
CA HIS A 407 45.85 19.30 5.73
C HIS A 407 45.19 19.75 4.41
N ASN A 408 45.50 20.96 3.95
CA ASN A 408 44.96 21.59 2.73
C ASN A 408 43.45 21.96 2.79
N GLU A 409 42.86 22.08 3.99
CA GLU A 409 41.49 22.58 4.19
C GLU A 409 41.49 24.10 4.35
N THR A 410 40.59 24.81 3.66
CA THR A 410 40.44 26.28 3.81
C THR A 410 39.38 26.64 4.83
N LEU A 411 39.45 27.85 5.40
CA LEU A 411 38.44 28.33 6.34
C LEU A 411 37.04 28.38 5.69
N MET A 412 36.98 28.66 4.39
CA MET A 412 35.74 28.62 3.60
C MET A 412 35.13 27.21 3.59
N ASP A 413 35.94 26.17 3.41
CA ASP A 413 35.47 24.78 3.37
C ASP A 413 34.98 24.32 4.74
N MET A 414 35.67 24.71 5.81
CA MET A 414 35.21 24.45 7.18
C MET A 414 33.88 25.14 7.47
N ILE A 415 33.70 26.41 7.07
CA ILE A 415 32.44 27.16 7.23
C ILE A 415 31.30 26.48 6.47
N ARG A 416 31.54 26.02 5.23
CA ARG A 416 30.53 25.28 4.45
C ARG A 416 30.17 23.96 5.11
N ARG A 417 31.15 23.27 5.68
CA ARG A 417 30.95 22.00 6.40
C ARG A 417 30.13 22.19 7.68
N VAL A 418 30.38 23.27 8.43
CA VAL A 418 29.71 23.53 9.72
C VAL A 418 28.32 24.17 9.55
N TYR A 419 28.18 25.16 8.66
CA TYR A 419 26.93 25.92 8.51
C TYR A 419 26.13 25.56 7.25
N GLY A 420 26.60 24.60 6.45
CA GLY A 420 25.96 24.17 5.19
C GLY A 420 26.04 25.17 4.03
N SER A 421 26.52 26.39 4.29
CA SER A 421 26.69 27.45 3.30
C SER A 421 27.78 28.42 3.72
N TYR A 422 28.46 29.03 2.74
CA TYR A 422 29.41 30.11 2.99
C TYR A 422 28.69 31.45 2.95
N ASN A 423 28.87 32.26 3.98
CA ASN A 423 28.37 33.63 4.06
C ASN A 423 29.45 34.51 4.72
N GLU A 424 29.65 35.72 4.20
CA GLU A 424 30.60 36.69 4.75
C GLU A 424 30.34 36.98 6.25
N LYS A 425 29.08 36.89 6.68
CA LYS A 425 28.71 37.00 8.10
C LYS A 425 29.31 35.86 8.95
N TYR A 426 29.31 34.63 8.44
CA TYR A 426 29.88 33.47 9.14
C TYR A 426 31.39 33.60 9.20
N LEU A 427 32.02 33.99 8.09
CA LEU A 427 33.47 34.22 8.05
C LEU A 427 33.92 35.26 9.07
N LYS A 428 33.31 36.46 9.07
CA LYS A 428 33.66 37.53 10.01
C LYS A 428 33.50 37.11 11.47
N SER A 429 32.47 36.34 11.79
CA SER A 429 32.22 35.89 13.16
C SER A 429 33.21 34.81 13.60
N VAL A 430 33.59 33.89 12.70
CA VAL A 430 34.61 32.86 12.97
C VAL A 430 35.99 33.51 13.12
N CYS A 431 36.36 34.44 12.24
CA CYS A 431 37.63 35.17 12.35
C CYS A 431 37.71 35.98 13.65
N ALA A 432 36.65 36.69 14.02
CA ALA A 432 36.61 37.49 15.25
C ALA A 432 36.70 36.64 16.52
N LEU A 433 36.13 35.43 16.52
CA LEU A 433 36.16 34.53 17.68
C LEU A 433 37.53 33.86 17.88
N ASN A 434 38.27 33.65 16.79
CA ASN A 434 39.55 32.94 16.79
C ASN A 434 40.77 33.86 16.61
N ASN A 435 40.58 35.18 16.61
CA ASN A 435 41.62 36.19 16.36
C ASN A 435 42.43 35.92 15.07
N ILE A 436 41.73 35.59 13.97
CA ILE A 436 42.36 35.33 12.67
C ILE A 436 42.36 36.64 11.86
N ASP A 437 43.55 37.22 11.67
CA ASP A 437 43.72 38.47 10.91
C ASP A 437 43.62 38.27 9.39
N ASN A 438 44.07 37.11 8.88
CA ASN A 438 43.99 36.77 7.47
C ASN A 438 43.31 35.39 7.26
N PRO A 439 42.08 35.33 6.71
CA PRO A 439 41.32 34.09 6.55
C PRO A 439 41.91 33.13 5.50
N ASP A 440 42.78 33.61 4.62
CA ASP A 440 43.42 32.79 3.58
C ASP A 440 44.69 32.06 4.08
N HIS A 441 45.14 32.37 5.30
CA HIS A 441 46.28 31.74 5.95
C HIS A 441 45.86 31.13 7.29
N ILE A 442 45.52 29.84 7.28
CA ILE A 442 45.28 29.03 8.47
C ILE A 442 46.30 27.89 8.52
N GLU A 443 46.86 27.65 9.72
CA GLU A 443 47.89 26.62 9.90
C GLU A 443 47.25 25.23 9.98
N PRO A 444 47.84 24.19 9.37
CA PRO A 444 47.40 22.81 9.56
C PRO A 444 47.41 22.44 11.06
N GLU A 445 46.43 21.65 11.51
CA GLU A 445 46.22 21.27 12.93
C GLU A 445 45.82 22.41 13.87
N GLN A 446 45.66 23.65 13.39
CA GLN A 446 45.09 24.74 14.17
C GLN A 446 43.65 24.42 14.56
N SER A 447 43.28 24.77 15.79
CA SER A 447 41.93 24.53 16.31
C SER A 447 41.07 25.79 16.17
N ILE A 448 39.92 25.66 15.49
CA ILE A 448 39.02 26.77 15.16
C ILE A 448 37.68 26.54 15.84
N ILE A 449 37.24 27.54 16.60
CA ILE A 449 35.98 27.56 17.34
C ILE A 449 34.88 28.17 16.46
N PHE A 450 33.73 27.50 16.39
CA PHE A 450 32.60 27.96 15.58
C PHE A 450 31.46 28.53 16.44
N PRO A 451 31.02 29.80 16.24
CA PRO A 451 29.88 30.36 16.95
C PRO A 451 28.55 29.72 16.53
N CYS A 452 27.57 29.68 17.42
CA CYS A 452 26.21 29.29 17.07
C CYS A 452 25.43 30.47 16.49
N PHE A 453 24.77 30.27 15.34
CA PHE A 453 23.85 31.25 14.78
C PHE A 453 22.40 30.83 15.01
N PRO A 454 21.53 31.72 15.50
CA PRO A 454 20.11 31.43 15.57
C PRO A 454 19.59 31.27 14.13
N VAL A 455 19.00 30.11 13.85
CA VAL A 455 18.24 29.89 12.61
C VAL A 455 17.07 30.87 12.66
N LYS A 456 17.09 31.90 11.80
CA LYS A 456 15.91 32.76 11.63
C LYS A 456 14.78 31.85 11.10
N PRO A 457 13.59 31.88 11.72
CA PRO A 457 12.46 31.04 11.31
C PRO A 457 12.01 31.34 9.88
#